data_AF-A0A961CS56-F1
#
_entry.id   AF-A0A961CS56-F1
#
_cell.length_a   1.000
_cell.length_b   1.000
_cell.length_c   1.000
_cell.angle_alpha   90.00
_cell.angle_beta   90.00
_cell.angle_gamma   90.00
#
_symmetry.space_group_name_H-M   'P 1'
#
loop_
_entity.id
_entity.type
_entity.pdbx_description
1 polymer ?
#
loop_
_entity_poly.entity_id
_entity_poly.type
_entity_poly.pdbx_seq_one_letter_code
_entity_poly.pdbx_strand_id
1 'polypeptide(L)'
;MEILALAEDLATATRLRTPIDAAGRDRLRSLLEVHAAKEEVGLYPLLIAQMGEHADTYSHLEEEHRDIARAIDAGCFEHHAFYALQRHIEEEEEILFSSALFWFDGDTWDDLEAVHRGLVSSPTDVG
;
A
#
# COMPACT_ATOMS: atom_id res chain seq x y z
N MET A 1 9.97 5.34 8.01
CA MET A 1 9.03 4.37 7.41
C MET A 1 9.72 3.77 6.18
N GLU A 2 9.88 2.44 6.08
CA GLU A 2 10.77 1.78 5.09
C GLU A 2 10.36 2.05 3.63
N ILE A 3 9.06 2.00 3.33
CA ILE A 3 8.49 2.26 2.00
C ILE A 3 8.92 3.65 1.48
N LEU A 4 8.73 4.69 2.28
CA LEU A 4 9.06 6.07 1.87
C LEU A 4 10.56 6.25 1.63
N ALA A 5 11.42 5.63 2.43
CA ALA A 5 12.87 5.72 2.24
C ALA A 5 13.30 5.08 0.90
N LEU A 6 12.82 3.86 0.62
CA LEU A 6 13.13 3.18 -0.64
C LEU A 6 12.53 3.92 -1.86
N ALA A 7 11.35 4.52 -1.71
CA ALA A 7 10.71 5.29 -2.75
C ALA A 7 11.45 6.60 -3.06
N GLU A 8 11.97 7.30 -2.03
CA GLU A 8 12.79 8.50 -2.20
C GLU A 8 14.10 8.19 -2.93
N ASP A 9 14.77 7.09 -2.55
CA ASP A 9 15.99 6.61 -3.21
C ASP A 9 15.73 6.30 -4.69
N LEU A 10 14.65 5.58 -5.00
CA LEU A 10 14.24 5.27 -6.37
C LEU A 10 13.92 6.55 -7.16
N ALA A 11 13.12 7.45 -6.60
CA ALA A 11 12.73 8.71 -7.23
C ALA A 11 13.93 9.62 -7.51
N THR A 12 14.92 9.60 -6.63
CA THR A 12 16.20 10.30 -6.79
C THR A 12 17.02 9.68 -7.90
N ALA A 13 17.18 8.36 -7.92
CA ALA A 13 17.94 7.67 -8.95
C ALA A 13 17.32 7.88 -10.35
N THR A 14 16.00 7.76 -10.48
CA THR A 14 15.27 8.00 -11.74
C THR A 14 15.48 9.44 -12.23
N ARG A 15 15.28 10.43 -11.35
CA ARG A 15 15.42 11.86 -11.71
C ARG A 15 16.83 12.23 -12.14
N LEU A 16 17.84 11.72 -11.42
CA LEU A 16 19.24 11.99 -11.71
C LEU A 16 19.82 11.11 -12.82
N ARG A 17 19.03 10.14 -13.32
CA ARG A 17 19.44 9.13 -14.31
C ARG A 17 20.70 8.37 -13.86
N THR A 18 20.80 8.11 -12.57
CA THR A 18 21.85 7.27 -12.00
C THR A 18 21.42 5.81 -12.04
N PRO A 19 22.36 4.86 -11.91
CA PRO A 19 22.01 3.44 -11.80
C PRO A 19 20.96 3.22 -10.71
N ILE A 20 19.89 2.51 -11.05
CA ILE A 20 18.85 2.09 -10.10
C ILE A 20 19.32 0.83 -9.41
N ASP A 21 19.22 0.79 -8.08
CA ASP A 21 19.38 -0.44 -7.32
C ASP A 21 18.18 -1.36 -7.54
N ALA A 22 18.40 -2.46 -8.28
CA ALA A 22 17.36 -3.43 -8.57
C ALA A 22 16.82 -4.09 -7.29
N ALA A 23 17.68 -4.37 -6.31
CA ALA A 23 17.25 -5.00 -5.07
C ALA A 23 16.33 -4.08 -4.25
N GLY A 24 16.70 -2.80 -4.11
CA GLY A 24 15.87 -1.78 -3.48
C GLY A 24 14.54 -1.56 -4.19
N ARG A 25 14.53 -1.50 -5.53
CA ARG A 25 13.29 -1.40 -6.32
C ARG A 25 12.39 -2.62 -6.11
N ASP A 26 12.92 -3.82 -6.21
CA ASP A 26 12.13 -5.05 -6.08
C ASP A 26 11.59 -5.20 -4.65
N ARG A 27 12.38 -4.79 -3.65
CA ARG A 27 11.94 -4.70 -2.24
C ARG A 27 10.79 -3.70 -2.07
N LEU A 28 10.92 -2.50 -2.64
CA LEU A 28 9.85 -1.49 -2.61
C LEU A 28 8.56 -2.02 -3.26
N ARG A 29 8.68 -2.64 -4.44
CA ARG A 29 7.53 -3.19 -5.17
C ARG A 29 6.79 -4.26 -4.37
N SER A 30 7.53 -5.16 -3.73
CA SER A 30 6.98 -6.21 -2.86
C SER A 30 6.33 -5.64 -1.60
N LEU A 31 6.92 -4.63 -0.98
CA LEU A 31 6.32 -3.96 0.19
C LEU A 31 4.99 -3.30 -0.16
N LEU A 32 4.94 -2.57 -1.28
CA LEU A 32 3.72 -1.91 -1.75
C LEU A 32 2.64 -2.90 -2.18
N GLU A 33 3.01 -4.06 -2.72
CA GLU A 33 2.06 -5.13 -3.04
C GLU A 33 1.39 -5.69 -1.78
N VAL A 34 2.19 -5.96 -0.74
CA VAL A 34 1.65 -6.46 0.54
C VAL A 34 0.81 -5.41 1.26
N HIS A 35 1.24 -4.14 1.21
CA HIS A 35 0.50 -3.00 1.74
C HIS A 35 -0.88 -2.88 1.09
N ALA A 36 -0.92 -2.72 -0.24
CA ALA A 36 -2.15 -2.65 -1.00
C ALA A 36 -3.06 -3.85 -0.74
N ALA A 37 -2.51 -5.08 -0.71
CA ALA A 37 -3.32 -6.26 -0.43
C ALA A 37 -3.95 -6.25 0.98
N LYS A 38 -3.23 -5.76 2.00
CA LYS A 38 -3.75 -5.64 3.37
C LYS A 38 -4.88 -4.63 3.48
N GLU A 39 -4.84 -3.58 2.66
CA GLU A 39 -5.89 -2.59 2.57
C GLU A 39 -7.08 -3.08 1.73
N GLU A 40 -6.85 -3.42 0.46
CA GLU A 40 -7.89 -3.76 -0.52
C GLU A 40 -8.68 -5.01 -0.15
N VAL A 41 -8.02 -6.03 0.40
CA VAL A 41 -8.66 -7.30 0.78
C VAL A 41 -9.07 -7.33 2.25
N GLY A 42 -8.42 -6.52 3.09
CA GLY A 42 -8.63 -6.51 4.54
C GLY A 42 -9.36 -5.28 5.04
N LEU A 43 -8.68 -4.14 5.06
CA LEU A 43 -9.17 -2.92 5.70
C LEU A 43 -10.41 -2.33 5.02
N TYR A 44 -10.36 -2.15 3.70
CA TYR A 44 -11.39 -1.45 2.93
C TYR A 44 -12.76 -2.14 3.03
N PRO A 45 -12.88 -3.47 2.83
CA PRO A 45 -14.18 -4.15 2.97
C PRO A 45 -14.78 -4.03 4.37
N LEU A 46 -13.96 -4.10 5.42
CA LEU A 46 -14.43 -3.99 6.81
C LEU A 46 -14.90 -2.56 7.13
N LEU A 47 -14.17 -1.54 6.68
CA LEU A 47 -14.59 -0.14 6.82
C LEU A 47 -15.91 0.14 6.09
N ILE A 48 -16.04 -0.32 4.85
CA ILE A 48 -17.28 -0.19 4.06
C ILE A 48 -18.45 -0.85 4.79
N ALA A 49 -18.26 -2.07 5.30
CA ALA A 49 -19.29 -2.80 6.02
C ALA A 49 -19.73 -2.07 7.30
N GLN A 50 -18.78 -1.53 8.06
CA GLN A 50 -19.03 -0.90 9.35
C GLN A 50 -19.66 0.49 9.22
N MET A 51 -19.28 1.24 8.18
CA MET A 51 -19.81 2.58 7.91
C MET A 51 -21.07 2.56 7.04
N GLY A 52 -21.42 1.41 6.46
CA GLY A 52 -22.57 1.25 5.57
C GLY A 52 -22.42 2.02 4.25
N GLU A 53 -21.19 2.11 3.75
CA GLU A 53 -20.85 2.85 2.53
C GLU A 53 -21.01 2.02 1.25
N HIS A 54 -20.78 2.66 0.11
CA HIS A 54 -20.80 1.99 -1.18
C HIS A 54 -19.53 1.16 -1.39
N ALA A 55 -19.66 0.06 -2.14
CA ALA A 55 -18.53 -0.83 -2.43
C ALA A 55 -17.40 -0.15 -3.21
N ASP A 56 -17.65 1.00 -3.84
CA ASP A 56 -16.70 1.74 -4.64
C ASP A 56 -16.06 2.93 -3.91
N THR A 57 -16.33 3.15 -2.61
CA THR A 57 -15.78 4.29 -1.84
C THR A 57 -14.28 4.45 -2.04
N TYR A 58 -13.52 3.35 -1.94
CA TYR A 58 -12.05 3.38 -1.94
C TYR A 58 -11.42 3.09 -3.30
N SER A 59 -12.21 3.03 -4.38
CA SER A 59 -11.72 2.69 -5.73
C SER A 59 -10.59 3.61 -6.22
N HIS A 60 -10.56 4.87 -5.75
CA HIS A 60 -9.47 5.79 -6.11
C HIS A 60 -8.15 5.41 -5.45
N LEU A 61 -8.16 4.90 -4.21
CA LEU A 61 -6.95 4.46 -3.50
C LEU A 61 -6.37 3.22 -4.18
N GLU A 62 -7.25 2.30 -4.60
CA GLU A 62 -6.83 1.15 -5.40
C GLU A 62 -6.21 1.55 -6.75
N GLU A 63 -6.73 2.61 -7.40
CA GLU A 63 -6.09 3.12 -8.62
C GLU A 63 -4.74 3.78 -8.33
N GLU A 64 -4.60 4.48 -7.21
CA GLU A 64 -3.32 5.04 -6.77
C GLU A 64 -2.28 3.92 -6.54
N HIS A 65 -2.65 2.81 -5.90
CA HIS A 65 -1.78 1.62 -5.79
C HIS A 65 -1.32 1.13 -7.16
N ARG A 66 -2.27 1.01 -8.12
CA ARG A 66 -1.97 0.56 -9.49
C ARG A 66 -1.06 1.53 -10.23
N ASP A 67 -1.27 2.83 -10.11
CA ASP A 67 -0.47 3.84 -10.77
C ASP A 67 0.96 3.92 -10.21
N ILE A 68 1.09 3.80 -8.88
CA ILE A 68 2.39 3.72 -8.22
C ILE A 68 3.15 2.46 -8.69
N ALA A 69 2.50 1.30 -8.70
CA ALA A 69 3.09 0.06 -9.19
C ALA A 69 3.55 0.17 -10.65
N ARG A 70 2.68 0.70 -11.54
CA ARG A 70 3.01 0.92 -12.96
C ARG A 70 4.22 1.84 -13.12
N ALA A 71 4.33 2.91 -12.32
CA ALA A 71 5.45 3.84 -12.40
C ALA A 71 6.78 3.19 -11.99
N ILE A 72 6.76 2.33 -10.97
CA ILE A 72 7.92 1.55 -10.54
C ILE A 72 8.34 0.56 -11.64
N ASP A 73 7.39 -0.21 -12.16
CA ASP A 73 7.64 -1.27 -13.15
C ASP A 73 8.12 -0.69 -14.50
N ALA A 74 7.61 0.49 -14.88
CA ALA A 74 8.04 1.19 -16.09
C ALA A 74 9.38 1.94 -15.93
N GLY A 75 9.94 1.99 -14.71
CA GLY A 75 11.17 2.73 -14.43
C GLY A 75 11.03 4.25 -14.58
N CYS A 76 9.81 4.77 -14.42
CA CYS A 76 9.50 6.20 -14.51
C CYS A 76 9.02 6.79 -13.17
N PHE A 77 9.26 6.07 -12.06
CA PHE A 77 8.99 6.55 -10.72
C PHE A 77 9.93 7.71 -10.36
N GLU A 78 9.46 8.94 -10.57
CA GLU A 78 10.13 10.20 -10.25
C GLU A 78 9.51 10.87 -9.01
N HIS A 79 10.04 12.04 -8.60
CA HIS A 79 9.60 12.75 -7.40
C HIS A 79 8.09 13.08 -7.37
N HIS A 80 7.46 13.30 -8.51
CA HIS A 80 6.00 13.49 -8.56
C HIS A 80 5.25 12.23 -8.09
N ALA A 81 5.70 11.04 -8.51
CA ALA A 81 5.13 9.78 -8.07
C ALA A 81 5.45 9.52 -6.58
N PHE A 82 6.64 9.92 -6.12
CA PHE A 82 6.98 9.89 -4.70
C PHE A 82 6.06 10.77 -3.84
N TYR A 83 5.80 12.01 -4.25
CA TYR A 83 4.87 12.90 -3.53
C TYR A 83 3.44 12.37 -3.57
N ALA A 84 3.02 11.72 -4.66
CA ALA A 84 1.73 11.03 -4.72
C ALA A 84 1.65 9.88 -3.69
N LEU A 85 2.70 9.06 -3.57
CA LEU A 85 2.80 8.02 -2.55
C LEU A 85 2.79 8.58 -1.12
N GLN A 86 3.50 9.70 -0.87
CA GLN A 86 3.46 10.36 0.44
C GLN A 86 2.05 10.83 0.81
N ARG A 87 1.37 11.51 -0.13
CA ARG A 87 -0.01 11.96 0.07
C ARG A 87 -0.95 10.78 0.31
N HIS A 88 -0.79 9.71 -0.47
CA HIS A 88 -1.57 8.49 -0.33
C HIS A 88 -1.45 7.93 1.11
N ILE A 89 -0.23 7.69 1.59
CA ILE A 89 0.02 7.22 2.95
C ILE A 89 -0.56 8.17 4.01
N GLU A 90 -0.41 9.49 3.83
CA GLU A 90 -0.96 10.49 4.77
C GLU A 90 -2.49 10.42 4.81
N GLU A 91 -3.14 10.26 3.66
CA GLU A 91 -4.60 10.11 3.57
C GLU A 91 -5.08 8.84 4.29
N GLU A 92 -4.36 7.73 4.14
CA GLU A 92 -4.67 6.49 4.85
C GLU A 92 -4.46 6.61 6.36
N GLU A 93 -3.36 7.21 6.81
CA GLU A 93 -3.04 7.39 8.22
C GLU A 93 -4.06 8.31 8.91
N GLU A 94 -4.38 9.45 8.32
CA GLU A 94 -5.27 10.44 8.92
C GLU A 94 -6.74 10.06 8.83
N ILE A 95 -7.17 9.41 7.74
CA ILE A 95 -8.59 9.12 7.49
C ILE A 95 -8.93 7.65 7.77
N LEU A 96 -8.26 6.71 7.11
CA LEU A 96 -8.65 5.30 7.14
C LEU A 96 -8.29 4.66 8.48
N PHE A 97 -7.06 4.87 8.97
CA PHE A 97 -6.62 4.28 10.23
C PHE A 97 -7.34 4.93 11.41
N SER A 98 -7.57 6.25 11.37
CA SER A 98 -8.42 6.93 12.35
C SER A 98 -9.86 6.38 12.34
N SER A 99 -10.43 6.15 11.16
CA SER A 99 -11.77 5.55 11.03
C SER A 99 -11.80 4.13 11.60
N ALA A 100 -10.80 3.30 11.31
CA ALA A 100 -10.70 1.95 11.84
C ALA A 100 -10.58 1.95 13.37
N LEU A 101 -9.74 2.83 13.93
CA LEU A 101 -9.61 2.99 15.39
C LEU A 101 -10.91 3.40 16.07
N PHE A 102 -11.77 4.15 15.37
CA PHE A 102 -13.06 4.57 15.91
C PHE A 102 -14.14 3.49 15.76
N TRP A 103 -14.19 2.81 14.61
CA TRP A 103 -15.31 1.95 14.21
C TRP A 103 -15.11 0.46 14.49
N PHE A 104 -13.87 -0.03 14.52
CA PHE A 104 -13.59 -1.45 14.72
C PHE A 104 -13.66 -1.82 16.20
N ASP A 105 -14.41 -2.88 16.50
CA ASP A 105 -14.38 -3.56 17.77
C ASP A 105 -13.37 -4.73 17.76
N GLY A 106 -13.26 -5.45 18.88
CA GLY A 106 -12.29 -6.54 19.03
C GLY A 106 -12.44 -7.64 17.98
N ASP A 107 -13.69 -8.03 17.68
CA ASP A 107 -13.98 -9.07 16.69
C ASP A 107 -13.57 -8.59 15.28
N THR A 108 -13.83 -7.32 14.95
CA THR A 108 -13.42 -6.74 13.67
C THR A 108 -11.89 -6.67 13.53
N TRP A 109 -11.16 -6.38 14.62
CA TRP A 109 -9.70 -6.43 14.63
C TRP A 109 -9.16 -7.85 14.44
N ASP A 110 -9.80 -8.86 15.05
CA ASP A 110 -9.43 -10.26 14.88
C ASP A 110 -9.66 -10.74 13.44
N ASP A 111 -10.76 -10.31 12.80
CA ASP A 111 -11.05 -10.58 11.39
C ASP A 111 -9.99 -9.95 10.46
N LEU A 112 -9.61 -8.69 10.70
CA LEU A 112 -8.55 -8.03 9.94
C LEU A 112 -7.21 -8.77 10.09
N GLU A 113 -6.86 -9.16 11.31
CA GLU A 113 -5.63 -9.90 11.59
C GLU A 113 -5.61 -11.26 10.87
N ALA A 114 -6.75 -11.96 10.84
CA ALA A 114 -6.89 -13.23 10.14
C ALA A 114 -6.63 -13.07 8.63
N VAL A 115 -7.18 -12.03 7.99
CA VAL A 115 -6.90 -11.70 6.58
C VAL A 115 -5.41 -11.39 6.39
N HIS A 116 -4.83 -10.54 7.23
CA HIS A 116 -3.41 -10.15 7.13
C HIS A 116 -2.45 -11.34 7.26
N ARG A 117 -2.74 -12.31 8.15
CA ARG A 117 -1.95 -13.55 8.26
C ARG A 117 -1.99 -14.38 6.98
N GLY A 118 -3.13 -14.43 6.30
CA GLY A 118 -3.29 -15.10 5.01
C GLY A 118 -2.40 -14.49 3.91
N LEU A 119 -2.20 -13.16 3.94
CA LEU A 119 -1.41 -12.43 2.96
C LEU A 119 0.11 -12.56 3.19
N VAL A 120 0.56 -12.59 4.45
CA VAL A 120 2.00 -12.76 4.78
C VAL A 120 2.47 -14.20 4.53
N SER A 121 1.55 -15.17 4.50
CA SER A 121 1.86 -16.60 4.34
C SER A 121 2.13 -17.05 2.89
N SER A 122 2.26 -16.12 1.93
CA SER A 122 2.69 -16.43 0.56
C SER A 122 4.09 -15.88 0.26
N PRO A 123 5.14 -16.60 0.69
CA PRO A 123 6.21 -16.91 -0.25
C PRO A 123 6.73 -18.35 -0.05
N THR A 124 6.60 -19.19 -1.09
CA THR A 124 7.34 -20.46 -1.25
C THR A 124 7.39 -21.38 -0.03
N ASP A 125 6.37 -22.21 0.16
CA ASP A 125 6.47 -23.38 1.03
C ASP A 125 5.98 -24.63 0.30
N VAL A 126 6.84 -25.15 -0.60
CA VAL A 126 7.06 -26.59 -0.74
C VAL A 126 8.50 -26.77 -1.23
N GLY A 127 9.33 -27.38 -0.36
CA GLY A 127 10.63 -27.95 -0.74
C GLY A 127 10.50 -29.25 -1.53
#